data_AF-A0A480AYR9-F1
#
_entry.id   AF-A0A480AYR9-F1
#
_cell.length_a   1.000
_cell.length_b   1.000
_cell.length_c   1.000
_cell.angle_alpha   90.00
_cell.angle_beta   90.00
_cell.angle_gamma   90.00
#
_symmetry.space_group_name_H-M   'P 1'
#
loop_
_entity.id
_entity.type
_entity.pdbx_description
1 polymer ?
#
loop_
_entity_poly.entity_id
_entity_poly.type
_entity_poly.pdbx_seq_one_letter_code
_entity_poly.pdbx_strand_id
1 'polypeptide(L)'
;MTTDTTPDASTIVRSAKAFEFYAQKVWPWHRRLVAGKLAPRCSRCALSSHREPLGADGLCAPCRTAPSVAAAPKRTDHAPALQALLAAHQGAGRGAFDALLLFSGGKDSVYMLRRIRDEHPGLRVLALSIDNTFMSPIARENIDRMVARMDVDHLMVRHSRAFMAQVFRHCLTHLNADGGYGTVDFSDGELILDTARRVAAEQAIPLILCGYSRYQVENGLKLSGFESPRTRELSDRTETAGIPLTDITTGDGLRNWWRASDFPAERVARMVFPMAAWDLEEDDVRAAVRQWGLVRGGYDSPIVTNHALIPLIGVVDVHQLGYSSFEVEFCRMIREGKADLQHWRNVFELLEYTSRTGMFVRPPVDQGLAMLGLTHADLGIRFNS
;
A
#
# COMPACT_ATOMS: atom_id res chain seq x y z
N MET A 1 -3.55 24.15 20.64
CA MET A 1 -2.34 23.34 20.82
C MET A 1 -2.75 21.87 20.80
N THR A 2 -2.79 21.25 19.64
CA THR A 2 -3.01 19.80 19.52
C THR A 2 -1.72 19.13 20.00
N THR A 3 -1.75 18.53 21.19
CA THR A 3 -0.70 17.61 21.63
C THR A 3 -0.54 16.54 20.56
N ASP A 4 0.67 16.38 20.03
CA ASP A 4 0.98 15.31 19.08
C ASP A 4 0.79 13.98 19.81
N THR A 5 -0.35 13.33 19.57
CA THR A 5 -0.71 12.03 20.17
C THR A 5 -0.13 10.87 19.39
N THR A 6 0.81 11.10 18.47
CA THR A 6 1.44 10.05 17.69
C THR A 6 2.44 9.30 18.57
N PRO A 7 2.26 7.99 18.85
CA PRO A 7 3.21 7.21 19.60
C PRO A 7 4.54 7.16 18.86
N ASP A 8 5.64 7.17 19.62
CA ASP A 8 6.96 7.06 19.04
C ASP A 8 7.15 5.74 18.25
N ALA A 9 8.11 5.74 17.34
CA ALA A 9 8.44 4.58 16.51
C ALA A 9 8.67 3.31 17.33
N SER A 10 9.31 3.43 18.50
CA SER A 10 9.65 2.28 19.35
C SER A 10 8.41 1.61 19.93
N THR A 11 7.40 2.39 20.29
CA THR A 11 6.14 1.92 20.85
C THR A 11 5.33 1.18 19.78
N ILE A 12 5.25 1.72 18.56
CA ILE A 12 4.59 1.05 17.42
C ILE A 12 5.26 -0.29 17.11
N VAL A 13 6.60 -0.31 17.02
CA VAL A 13 7.36 -1.55 16.77
C VAL A 13 7.12 -2.58 17.89
N ARG A 14 7.14 -2.17 19.16
CA ARG A 14 6.92 -3.08 20.29
C ARG A 14 5.51 -3.68 20.25
N SER A 15 4.49 -2.88 19.99
CA SER A 15 3.10 -3.34 19.88
C SER A 15 2.92 -4.31 18.71
N ALA A 16 3.48 -3.99 17.53
CA ALA A 16 3.43 -4.87 16.37
C ALA A 16 4.15 -6.21 16.63
N LYS A 17 5.34 -6.16 17.25
CA LYS A 17 6.08 -7.37 17.64
C LYS A 17 5.34 -8.20 18.69
N ALA A 18 4.66 -7.56 19.64
CA ALA A 18 3.86 -8.26 20.64
C ALA A 18 2.65 -8.96 19.99
N PHE A 19 1.96 -8.27 19.08
CA PHE A 19 0.87 -8.87 18.29
C PHE A 19 1.37 -10.06 17.47
N GLU A 20 2.48 -9.91 16.73
CA GLU A 20 3.06 -10.96 15.90
C GLU A 20 3.55 -12.14 16.75
N PHE A 21 4.22 -11.88 17.86
CA PHE A 21 4.61 -12.92 18.81
C PHE A 21 3.38 -13.68 19.31
N TYR A 22 2.32 -12.97 19.70
CA TYR A 22 1.09 -13.59 20.15
C TYR A 22 0.46 -14.44 19.05
N ALA A 23 0.31 -13.89 17.84
CA ALA A 23 -0.22 -14.58 16.67
C ALA A 23 0.55 -15.88 16.38
N GLN A 24 1.87 -15.87 16.47
CA GLN A 24 2.67 -17.02 16.05
C GLN A 24 2.97 -18.01 17.17
N LYS A 25 3.02 -17.58 18.43
CA LYS A 25 3.47 -18.42 19.55
C LYS A 25 2.35 -18.81 20.51
N VAL A 26 1.35 -17.93 20.71
CA VAL A 26 0.29 -18.12 21.71
C VAL A 26 -1.04 -18.51 21.04
N TRP A 27 -1.38 -17.84 19.95
CA TRP A 27 -2.64 -18.03 19.23
C TRP A 27 -2.92 -19.47 18.80
N PRO A 28 -1.95 -20.30 18.33
CA PRO A 28 -2.21 -21.69 17.96
C PRO A 28 -2.85 -22.54 19.07
N TRP A 29 -2.63 -22.18 20.33
CA TRP A 29 -3.25 -22.79 21.50
C TRP A 29 -4.54 -22.08 21.89
N HIS A 30 -4.51 -20.74 22.00
CA HIS A 30 -5.68 -19.95 22.40
C HIS A 30 -6.87 -20.12 21.43
N ARG A 31 -6.62 -20.19 20.12
CA ARG A 31 -7.68 -20.39 19.11
C ARG A 31 -8.56 -21.61 19.37
N ARG A 32 -8.04 -22.65 20.05
CA ARG A 32 -8.80 -23.86 20.37
C ARG A 32 -9.89 -23.59 21.41
N LEU A 33 -9.64 -22.65 22.32
CA LEU A 33 -10.59 -22.26 23.36
C LEU A 33 -11.70 -21.35 22.82
N VAL A 34 -11.44 -20.67 21.71
CA VAL A 34 -12.37 -19.69 21.10
C VAL A 34 -12.81 -20.09 19.69
N ALA A 35 -12.60 -21.34 19.29
CA ALA A 35 -12.84 -21.81 17.93
C ALA A 35 -14.29 -21.58 17.46
N GLY A 36 -15.26 -21.78 18.36
CA GLY A 36 -16.68 -21.53 18.07
C GLY A 36 -17.06 -20.05 17.88
N LYS A 37 -16.11 -19.12 18.10
CA LYS A 37 -16.30 -17.69 17.87
C LYS A 37 -15.62 -17.21 16.58
N LEU A 38 -14.87 -18.06 15.88
CA LEU A 38 -14.13 -17.68 14.68
C LEU A 38 -14.91 -18.10 13.43
N ALA A 39 -14.81 -17.28 12.39
CA ALA A 39 -15.34 -17.64 11.09
C ALA A 39 -14.60 -18.87 10.52
N PRO A 40 -15.31 -19.83 9.88
CA PRO A 40 -14.68 -20.84 9.06
C PRO A 40 -13.78 -20.20 7.99
N ARG A 41 -12.63 -20.82 7.73
CA ARG A 41 -11.64 -20.30 6.77
C ARG A 41 -11.22 -21.38 5.80
N CYS A 42 -10.93 -20.99 4.57
CA CYS A 42 -10.45 -21.89 3.53
C CYS A 42 -9.21 -22.66 4.01
N SER A 43 -9.23 -23.98 3.88
CA SER A 43 -8.12 -24.83 4.33
C SER A 43 -6.83 -24.59 3.54
N ARG A 44 -6.94 -24.19 2.26
CA ARG A 44 -5.81 -23.96 1.33
C ARG A 44 -5.24 -22.53 1.38
N CYS A 45 -6.05 -21.50 1.65
CA CYS A 45 -5.59 -20.10 1.58
C CYS A 45 -5.95 -19.22 2.79
N ALA A 46 -6.67 -19.75 3.78
CA ALA A 46 -7.14 -19.03 4.98
C ALA A 46 -8.20 -17.93 4.77
N LEU A 47 -8.72 -17.75 3.55
CA LEU A 47 -9.79 -16.79 3.28
C LEU A 47 -11.03 -17.06 4.14
N SER A 48 -11.55 -16.03 4.80
CA SER A 48 -12.77 -16.12 5.62
C SER A 48 -14.01 -16.47 4.80
N SER A 49 -14.88 -17.30 5.39
CA SER A 49 -16.20 -17.62 4.83
C SER A 49 -17.14 -16.42 4.74
N HIS A 50 -16.82 -15.32 5.44
CA HIS A 50 -17.56 -14.05 5.32
C HIS A 50 -17.32 -13.35 3.99
N ARG A 51 -16.15 -13.55 3.35
CA ARG A 51 -15.90 -13.05 1.98
C ARG A 51 -16.63 -13.90 0.95
N GLU A 52 -16.51 -15.23 1.06
CA GLU A 52 -17.14 -16.15 0.13
C GLU A 52 -17.45 -17.49 0.81
N PRO A 53 -18.61 -18.11 0.55
CA PRO A 53 -18.94 -19.43 1.09
C PRO A 53 -17.89 -20.50 0.76
N LEU A 54 -17.59 -21.32 1.76
CA LEU A 54 -16.74 -22.50 1.58
C LEU A 54 -17.58 -23.67 1.01
N GLY A 55 -16.96 -24.48 0.16
CA GLY A 55 -17.54 -25.73 -0.32
C GLY A 55 -17.54 -26.80 0.78
N ALA A 56 -18.18 -27.94 0.50
CA ALA A 56 -18.19 -29.09 1.42
C ALA A 56 -16.78 -29.64 1.72
N ASP A 57 -15.82 -29.37 0.83
CA ASP A 57 -14.40 -29.66 0.95
C ASP A 57 -13.61 -28.65 1.82
N GLY A 58 -14.28 -27.60 2.32
CA GLY A 58 -13.65 -26.53 3.10
C GLY A 58 -12.81 -25.57 2.24
N LEU A 59 -12.98 -25.56 0.92
CA LEU A 59 -12.27 -24.66 0.01
C LEU A 59 -13.15 -23.50 -0.43
N CYS A 60 -12.58 -22.32 -0.67
CA CYS A 60 -13.26 -21.24 -1.39
C CYS A 60 -13.23 -21.49 -2.92
N ALA A 61 -14.11 -20.86 -3.69
CA ALA A 61 -14.17 -21.01 -5.14
C ALA A 61 -12.82 -20.71 -5.82
N PRO A 62 -12.07 -19.64 -5.47
CA PRO A 62 -10.73 -19.43 -6.03
C PRO A 62 -9.77 -20.60 -5.81
N CYS A 63 -9.88 -21.33 -4.69
CA CYS A 63 -9.05 -22.49 -4.42
C CYS A 63 -9.53 -23.76 -5.14
N ARG A 64 -10.82 -23.87 -5.46
CA ARG A 64 -11.38 -24.98 -6.24
C ARG A 64 -11.09 -24.83 -7.73
N THR A 65 -11.08 -23.60 -8.24
CA THR A 65 -10.79 -23.30 -9.64
C THR A 65 -9.31 -23.08 -9.92
N ALA A 66 -8.50 -22.77 -8.90
CA ALA A 66 -7.06 -22.62 -9.07
C ALA A 66 -6.44 -23.94 -9.53
N PRO A 67 -5.80 -23.99 -10.72
CA PRO A 67 -5.10 -25.19 -11.16
C PRO A 67 -4.06 -25.63 -10.11
N SER A 68 -3.83 -26.94 -10.01
CA SER A 68 -2.77 -27.49 -9.15
C SER A 68 -1.42 -27.04 -9.69
N VAL A 69 -0.87 -25.96 -9.14
CA VAL A 69 0.50 -25.45 -9.40
C VAL A 69 0.93 -25.63 -10.86
N ALA A 70 0.27 -24.96 -11.81
CA ALA A 70 0.60 -25.08 -13.23
C ALA A 70 0.80 -23.70 -13.85
N ALA A 71 2.06 -23.48 -14.28
CA ALA A 71 2.59 -22.46 -15.17
C ALA A 71 2.03 -21.03 -15.01
N ALA A 72 2.84 -20.14 -14.43
CA ALA A 72 2.63 -18.70 -14.59
C ALA A 72 2.39 -18.40 -16.09
N PRO A 73 1.35 -17.64 -16.44
CA PRO A 73 1.03 -17.37 -17.84
C PRO A 73 2.26 -16.83 -18.58
N LYS A 74 2.41 -17.19 -19.87
CA LYS A 74 3.51 -16.72 -20.72
C LYS A 74 3.65 -15.20 -20.56
N ARG A 75 4.77 -14.81 -19.95
CA ARG A 75 5.06 -13.45 -19.50
C ARG A 75 5.51 -12.63 -20.72
N THR A 76 4.92 -11.46 -20.93
CA THR A 76 5.52 -10.48 -21.85
C THR A 76 6.66 -9.82 -21.10
N ASP A 77 7.88 -10.05 -21.55
CA ASP A 77 9.05 -9.38 -21.01
C ASP A 77 9.05 -7.91 -21.45
N HIS A 78 8.78 -7.03 -20.50
CA HIS A 78 8.75 -5.59 -20.71
C HIS A 78 10.10 -4.93 -20.39
N ALA A 79 11.09 -5.67 -19.87
CA ALA A 79 12.38 -5.12 -19.49
C ALA A 79 13.12 -4.46 -20.67
N PRO A 80 13.17 -5.02 -21.90
CA PRO A 80 13.81 -4.35 -23.03
C PRO A 80 13.12 -3.03 -23.41
N ALA A 81 11.78 -2.98 -23.35
CA ALA A 81 11.01 -1.78 -23.67
C ALA A 81 11.22 -0.69 -22.61
N LEU A 82 11.25 -1.08 -21.33
CA LEU A 82 11.59 -0.17 -20.23
C LEU A 82 13.02 0.37 -20.39
N GLN A 83 13.99 -0.50 -20.69
CA GLN A 83 15.39 -0.10 -20.85
C GLN A 83 15.55 0.92 -21.99
N ALA A 84 14.90 0.68 -23.13
CA ALA A 84 14.88 1.61 -24.26
C ALA A 84 14.24 2.96 -23.87
N LEU A 85 13.15 2.93 -23.11
CA LEU A 85 12.48 4.12 -22.62
C LEU A 85 13.37 4.92 -21.68
N LEU A 86 13.98 4.29 -20.66
CA LEU A 86 14.88 4.95 -19.72
C LEU A 86 16.09 5.55 -20.43
N ALA A 87 16.70 4.80 -21.35
CA ALA A 87 17.82 5.27 -22.14
C ALA A 87 17.47 6.52 -22.98
N ALA A 88 16.29 6.52 -23.60
CA ALA A 88 15.81 7.64 -24.42
C ALA A 88 15.48 8.91 -23.61
N HIS A 89 15.29 8.80 -22.29
CA HIS A 89 14.98 9.95 -21.41
C HIS A 89 16.20 10.51 -20.67
N GLN A 90 17.39 9.93 -20.82
CA GLN A 90 18.62 10.50 -20.24
C GLN A 90 18.89 11.88 -20.86
N GLY A 91 18.86 12.93 -20.04
CA GLY A 91 18.98 14.32 -20.47
C GLY A 91 17.76 14.91 -21.21
N ALA A 92 16.62 14.21 -21.25
CA ALA A 92 15.39 14.69 -21.91
C ALA A 92 14.57 15.68 -21.06
N GLY A 93 14.87 15.75 -19.75
CA GLY A 93 14.22 16.66 -18.82
C GLY A 93 14.48 18.12 -19.17
N ARG A 94 13.42 18.93 -19.22
CA ARG A 94 13.52 20.37 -19.50
C ARG A 94 14.09 21.18 -18.32
N GLY A 95 14.16 20.56 -17.13
CA GLY A 95 14.71 21.13 -15.91
C GLY A 95 15.96 20.40 -15.42
N ALA A 96 16.12 20.35 -14.10
CA ALA A 96 17.25 19.69 -13.44
C ALA A 96 17.19 18.16 -13.50
N PHE A 97 15.99 17.59 -13.69
CA PHE A 97 15.75 16.15 -13.58
C PHE A 97 15.04 15.59 -14.81
N ASP A 98 15.34 14.33 -15.12
CA ASP A 98 14.76 13.55 -16.21
C ASP A 98 13.64 12.62 -15.72
N ALA A 99 13.74 12.16 -14.47
CA ALA A 99 12.78 11.25 -13.87
C ALA A 99 12.47 11.60 -12.42
N LEU A 100 11.19 11.47 -12.05
CA LEU A 100 10.68 11.59 -10.70
C LEU A 100 10.41 10.19 -10.17
N LEU A 101 11.14 9.75 -9.14
CA LEU A 101 11.01 8.42 -8.58
C LEU A 101 10.21 8.45 -7.29
N LEU A 102 9.07 7.76 -7.26
CA LEU A 102 8.29 7.59 -6.04
C LEU A 102 9.06 6.74 -5.03
N PHE A 103 9.40 7.34 -3.89
CA PHE A 103 10.33 6.81 -2.92
C PHE A 103 9.68 6.67 -1.54
N SER A 104 9.54 5.43 -1.06
CA SER A 104 9.00 5.14 0.29
C SER A 104 10.09 4.76 1.29
N GLY A 105 11.35 4.69 0.85
CA GLY A 105 12.46 4.09 1.62
C GLY A 105 12.35 2.58 1.80
N GLY A 106 11.28 1.95 1.30
CA GLY A 106 11.07 0.50 1.35
C GLY A 106 11.97 -0.26 0.37
N LYS A 107 11.99 -1.59 0.53
CA LYS A 107 12.85 -2.49 -0.26
C LYS A 107 12.71 -2.26 -1.77
N ASP A 108 11.49 -2.11 -2.27
CA ASP A 108 11.20 -2.03 -3.71
C ASP A 108 11.66 -0.70 -4.28
N SER A 109 11.37 0.43 -3.61
CA SER A 109 11.83 1.75 -4.07
C SER A 109 13.35 1.92 -3.98
N VAL A 110 13.98 1.33 -2.96
CA VAL A 110 15.44 1.34 -2.81
C VAL A 110 16.10 0.49 -3.91
N TYR A 111 15.55 -0.70 -4.17
CA TYR A 111 16.01 -1.55 -5.26
C TYR A 111 15.88 -0.87 -6.62
N MET A 112 14.70 -0.32 -6.90
CA MET A 112 14.43 0.39 -8.15
C MET A 112 15.39 1.57 -8.34
N LEU A 113 15.58 2.41 -7.33
CA LEU A 113 16.50 3.54 -7.41
C LEU A 113 17.94 3.08 -7.65
N ARG A 114 18.41 2.06 -6.92
CA ARG A 114 19.77 1.55 -7.07
C ARG A 114 20.00 1.00 -8.48
N ARG A 115 19.11 0.12 -8.93
CA ARG A 115 19.20 -0.52 -10.25
C ARG A 115 19.15 0.50 -11.38
N ILE A 116 18.25 1.48 -11.33
CA ILE A 116 18.15 2.51 -12.36
C ILE A 116 19.40 3.38 -12.40
N ARG A 117 19.98 3.75 -11.25
CA ARG A 117 21.23 4.53 -11.23
C ARG A 117 22.43 3.75 -11.77
N ASP A 118 22.50 2.46 -11.46
CA ASP A 118 23.60 1.60 -11.92
C ASP A 118 23.49 1.30 -13.42
N GLU A 119 22.28 1.05 -13.94
CA GLU A 119 22.03 0.71 -15.36
C GLU A 119 21.87 1.94 -16.27
N HIS A 120 21.44 3.08 -15.73
CA HIS A 120 21.20 4.33 -16.46
C HIS A 120 21.81 5.54 -15.71
N PRO A 121 23.15 5.61 -15.58
CA PRO A 121 23.82 6.64 -14.79
C PRO A 121 23.64 8.08 -15.32
N GLY A 122 23.24 8.24 -16.59
CA GLY A 122 22.92 9.55 -17.18
C GLY A 122 21.48 10.01 -16.93
N LEU A 123 20.63 9.19 -16.30
CA LEU A 123 19.27 9.57 -15.95
C LEU A 123 19.28 10.36 -14.64
N ARG A 124 18.97 11.67 -14.70
CA ARG A 124 18.93 12.53 -13.51
C ARG A 124 17.63 12.28 -12.74
N VAL A 125 17.72 11.62 -11.60
CA VAL A 125 16.56 11.21 -10.79
C VAL A 125 16.35 12.13 -9.60
N LEU A 126 15.13 12.66 -9.46
CA LEU A 126 14.62 13.26 -8.23
C LEU A 126 13.80 12.21 -7.47
N ALA A 127 14.19 11.86 -6.25
CA ALA A 127 13.38 11.03 -5.38
C ALA A 127 12.24 11.87 -4.77
N LEU A 128 11.03 11.34 -4.75
CA LEU A 128 9.85 11.99 -4.17
C LEU A 128 9.18 11.10 -3.13
N SER A 129 9.07 11.60 -1.91
CA SER A 129 8.24 11.00 -0.87
C SER A 129 7.01 11.87 -0.62
N ILE A 130 5.88 11.22 -0.36
CA ILE A 130 4.62 11.88 -0.04
C ILE A 130 4.27 11.55 1.41
N ASP A 131 4.15 12.60 2.21
CA ASP A 131 3.73 12.55 3.59
C ASP A 131 2.24 12.86 3.68
N ASN A 132 1.47 11.79 3.82
CA ASN A 132 0.01 11.85 3.95
C ASN A 132 -0.43 12.31 5.36
N THR A 133 0.48 12.73 6.25
CA THR A 133 0.26 13.13 7.66
C THR A 133 -0.20 12.04 8.62
N PHE A 134 -0.43 10.83 8.11
CA PHE A 134 -0.73 9.60 8.86
C PHE A 134 0.36 8.52 8.63
N MET A 135 1.47 8.91 8.01
CA MET A 135 2.66 8.08 7.84
C MET A 135 3.26 7.73 9.20
N SER A 136 3.66 6.47 9.38
CA SER A 136 4.30 6.04 10.63
C SER A 136 5.67 6.71 10.82
N PRO A 137 6.07 7.05 12.06
CA PRO A 137 7.40 7.59 12.33
C PRO A 137 8.54 6.70 11.82
N ILE A 138 8.33 5.37 11.85
CA ILE A 138 9.27 4.37 11.31
C ILE A 138 9.51 4.59 9.82
N ALA A 139 8.44 4.81 9.03
CA ALA A 139 8.56 5.04 7.60
C ALA A 139 9.32 6.32 7.30
N ARG A 140 9.08 7.39 8.06
CA ARG A 140 9.82 8.66 7.94
C ARG A 140 11.31 8.50 8.25
N GLU A 141 11.65 7.91 9.39
CA GLU A 141 13.05 7.63 9.77
C GLU A 141 13.75 6.75 8.72
N ASN A 142 13.00 5.83 8.11
CA ASN A 142 13.50 4.97 7.05
C ASN A 142 13.77 5.73 5.76
N ILE A 143 12.88 6.65 5.35
CA ILE A 143 13.07 7.54 4.20
C ILE A 143 14.32 8.39 4.41
N ASP A 144 14.41 9.13 5.51
CA ASP A 144 15.53 10.05 5.78
C ASP A 144 16.87 9.31 5.77
N ARG A 145 16.92 8.14 6.41
CA ARG A 145 18.11 7.28 6.41
C ARG A 145 18.49 6.81 5.00
N MET A 146 17.50 6.40 4.19
CA MET A 146 17.75 5.89 2.85
C MET A 146 18.12 6.98 1.86
N VAL A 147 17.55 8.17 1.97
CA VAL A 147 17.97 9.35 1.19
C VAL A 147 19.45 9.63 1.45
N ALA A 148 19.87 9.72 2.72
CA ALA A 148 21.26 9.97 3.08
C ALA A 148 22.21 8.84 2.62
N ARG A 149 21.78 7.57 2.70
CA ARG A 149 22.60 6.43 2.27
C ARG A 149 22.73 6.29 0.76
N MET A 150 21.65 6.61 0.05
CA MET A 150 21.62 6.54 -1.41
C MET A 150 22.29 7.76 -2.03
N ASP A 151 22.44 8.87 -1.30
CA ASP A 151 22.97 10.14 -1.81
C ASP A 151 22.22 10.56 -3.08
N VAL A 152 20.96 10.92 -2.89
CA VAL A 152 20.01 11.26 -3.95
C VAL A 152 19.27 12.55 -3.58
N ASP A 153 19.06 13.42 -4.57
CA ASP A 153 18.18 14.57 -4.40
C ASP A 153 16.78 14.10 -4.05
N HIS A 154 16.19 14.73 -3.03
CA HIS A 154 14.93 14.29 -2.46
C HIS A 154 13.99 15.45 -2.20
N LEU A 155 12.73 15.27 -2.60
CA LEU A 155 11.62 16.16 -2.28
C LEU A 155 10.63 15.40 -1.39
N MET A 156 10.21 16.04 -0.29
CA MET A 156 9.11 15.59 0.53
C MET A 156 7.91 16.52 0.33
N VAL A 157 6.80 16.00 -0.18
CA VAL A 157 5.52 16.74 -0.25
C VAL A 157 4.63 16.29 0.89
N ARG A 158 4.26 17.21 1.77
CA ARG A 158 3.33 16.98 2.86
C ARG A 158 1.98 17.62 2.55
N HIS A 159 0.92 16.82 2.54
CA HIS A 159 -0.46 17.34 2.44
C HIS A 159 -0.90 17.98 3.74
N SER A 160 -1.89 18.88 3.70
CA SER A 160 -2.43 19.43 4.94
C SER A 160 -3.16 18.34 5.73
N ARG A 161 -2.98 18.32 7.06
CA ARG A 161 -3.64 17.34 7.93
C ARG A 161 -5.16 17.39 7.83
N ALA A 162 -5.72 18.59 7.69
CA ALA A 162 -7.17 18.78 7.55
C ALA A 162 -7.72 18.10 6.28
N PHE A 163 -7.03 18.27 5.15
CA PHE A 163 -7.40 17.63 3.90
C PHE A 163 -7.29 16.09 3.99
N MET A 164 -6.17 15.58 4.51
CA MET A 164 -5.98 14.12 4.62
C MET A 164 -6.98 13.47 5.59
N ALA A 165 -7.27 14.13 6.72
CA ALA A 165 -8.30 13.68 7.65
C ALA A 165 -9.69 13.67 7.00
N GLN A 166 -10.00 14.66 6.15
CA GLN A 166 -11.26 14.70 5.39
C GLN A 166 -11.38 13.51 4.43
N VAL A 167 -10.32 13.22 3.65
CA VAL A 167 -10.28 12.08 2.72
C VAL A 167 -10.48 10.77 3.49
N PHE A 168 -9.64 10.48 4.49
CA PHE A 168 -9.71 9.22 5.22
C PHE A 168 -10.99 9.04 6.01
N ARG A 169 -11.52 10.12 6.61
CA ARG A 169 -12.83 10.09 7.27
C ARG A 169 -13.93 9.70 6.29
N HIS A 170 -13.97 10.35 5.12
CA HIS A 170 -14.99 10.07 4.13
C HIS A 170 -14.89 8.63 3.60
N CYS A 171 -13.68 8.17 3.27
CA CYS A 171 -13.45 6.80 2.82
C CYS A 171 -13.86 5.76 3.88
N LEU A 172 -13.48 5.95 5.15
CA LEU A 172 -13.81 5.02 6.24
C LEU A 172 -15.32 4.92 6.53
N THR A 173 -16.08 6.00 6.32
CA THR A 173 -17.54 5.99 6.51
C THR A 173 -18.31 5.57 5.26
N HIS A 174 -17.65 5.43 4.10
CA HIS A 174 -18.25 5.08 2.81
C HIS A 174 -17.43 4.00 2.10
N LEU A 175 -17.17 2.88 2.79
CA LEU A 175 -16.44 1.76 2.20
C LEU A 175 -17.21 1.19 1.00
N ASN A 176 -16.49 0.92 -0.09
CA ASN A 176 -17.00 0.14 -1.21
C ASN A 176 -16.98 -1.37 -0.88
N ALA A 177 -17.38 -2.21 -1.86
CA ALA A 177 -17.47 -3.67 -1.69
C ALA A 177 -16.12 -4.38 -1.45
N ASP A 178 -15.00 -3.71 -1.71
CA ASP A 178 -13.64 -4.20 -1.45
C ASP A 178 -13.08 -3.68 -0.12
N GLY A 179 -13.91 -3.02 0.69
CA GLY A 179 -13.61 -2.63 2.07
C GLY A 179 -12.53 -1.57 2.18
N GLY A 180 -11.87 -1.56 3.33
CA GLY A 180 -10.84 -0.62 3.72
C GLY A 180 -9.64 -0.58 2.78
N TYR A 181 -9.18 -1.73 2.29
CA TYR A 181 -8.13 -1.83 1.27
C TYR A 181 -8.58 -1.19 -0.05
N GLY A 182 -9.75 -1.58 -0.57
CA GLY A 182 -10.27 -1.09 -1.84
C GLY A 182 -10.79 0.35 -1.81
N THR A 183 -10.93 0.95 -0.62
CA THR A 183 -11.41 2.33 -0.45
C THR A 183 -10.33 3.22 0.13
N VAL A 184 -9.90 2.99 1.37
CA VAL A 184 -9.01 3.90 2.11
C VAL A 184 -7.58 3.82 1.57
N ASP A 185 -7.02 2.60 1.49
CA ASP A 185 -5.65 2.38 1.02
C ASP A 185 -5.52 2.72 -0.48
N PHE A 186 -6.50 2.31 -1.28
CA PHE A 186 -6.57 2.68 -2.69
C PHE A 186 -6.63 4.19 -2.92
N SER A 187 -7.47 4.91 -2.16
CA SER A 187 -7.55 6.37 -2.27
C SER A 187 -6.28 7.10 -1.86
N ASP A 188 -5.56 6.62 -0.83
CA ASP A 188 -4.24 7.13 -0.47
C ASP A 188 -3.23 6.92 -1.62
N GLY A 189 -3.20 5.72 -2.19
CA GLY A 189 -2.36 5.37 -3.32
C GLY A 189 -2.60 6.26 -4.54
N GLU A 190 -3.87 6.50 -4.91
CA GLU A 190 -4.21 7.39 -6.03
C GLU A 190 -3.78 8.83 -5.77
N LEU A 191 -3.91 9.33 -4.53
CA LEU A 191 -3.46 10.66 -4.15
C LEU A 191 -1.92 10.81 -4.20
N ILE A 192 -1.19 9.76 -3.82
CA ILE A 192 0.28 9.68 -3.97
C ILE A 192 0.67 9.81 -5.44
N LEU A 193 0.00 9.05 -6.33
CA LEU A 193 0.26 9.11 -7.77
C LEU A 193 -0.08 10.49 -8.35
N ASP A 194 -1.19 11.09 -7.93
CA ASP A 194 -1.61 12.42 -8.38
C ASP A 194 -0.67 13.52 -7.93
N THR A 195 -0.15 13.41 -6.71
CA THR A 195 0.87 14.32 -6.20
C THR A 195 2.14 14.23 -7.04
N ALA A 196 2.57 13.03 -7.43
CA ALA A 196 3.70 12.84 -8.33
C ALA A 196 3.45 13.44 -9.72
N ARG A 197 2.24 13.26 -10.28
CA ARG A 197 1.86 13.89 -11.56
C ARG A 197 1.97 15.41 -11.49
N ARG A 198 1.43 16.03 -10.44
CA ARG A 198 1.52 17.48 -10.22
C ARG A 198 2.97 17.94 -10.11
N VAL A 199 3.77 17.31 -9.26
CA VAL A 199 5.19 17.67 -9.08
C VAL A 199 5.98 17.53 -10.39
N ALA A 200 5.78 16.44 -11.12
CA ALA A 200 6.44 16.23 -12.40
C ALA A 200 6.05 17.32 -13.41
N ALA A 201 4.76 17.66 -13.49
CA ALA A 201 4.27 18.70 -14.38
C ALA A 201 4.76 20.10 -13.99
N GLU A 202 4.80 20.44 -12.70
CA GLU A 202 5.34 21.70 -12.17
C GLU A 202 6.84 21.85 -12.41
N GLN A 203 7.60 20.75 -12.33
CA GLN A 203 9.06 20.74 -12.50
C GLN A 203 9.54 20.35 -13.90
N ALA A 204 8.62 20.13 -14.86
CA ALA A 204 8.96 19.75 -16.23
C ALA A 204 9.66 18.39 -16.37
N ILE A 205 9.39 17.48 -15.44
CA ILE A 205 10.02 16.16 -15.39
C ILE A 205 9.20 15.22 -16.28
N PRO A 206 9.77 14.66 -17.37
CA PRO A 206 9.00 13.93 -18.38
C PRO A 206 8.60 12.52 -17.96
N LEU A 207 9.24 11.96 -16.93
CA LEU A 207 9.05 10.57 -16.52
C LEU A 207 8.77 10.44 -15.02
N ILE A 208 7.77 9.63 -14.66
CA ILE A 208 7.50 9.22 -13.28
C ILE A 208 7.75 7.72 -13.17
N LEU A 209 8.58 7.32 -12.20
CA LEU A 209 8.95 5.95 -11.90
C LEU A 209 8.23 5.50 -10.63
N CYS A 210 7.25 4.62 -10.77
CA CYS A 210 6.47 4.08 -9.66
C CYS A 210 6.87 2.63 -9.35
N GLY A 211 7.20 2.37 -8.08
CA GLY A 211 7.67 1.05 -7.62
C GLY A 211 6.58 -0.02 -7.48
N TYR A 212 5.41 0.14 -8.09
CA TYR A 212 4.34 -0.85 -8.01
C TYR A 212 4.75 -2.16 -8.68
N SER A 213 4.51 -3.26 -7.97
CA SER A 213 4.66 -4.60 -8.51
C SER A 213 3.67 -4.84 -9.66
N ARG A 214 3.94 -5.86 -10.47
CA ARG A 214 3.02 -6.30 -11.52
C ARG A 214 1.60 -6.54 -11.00
N TYR A 215 1.47 -7.17 -9.84
CA TYR A 215 0.16 -7.41 -9.23
C TYR A 215 -0.60 -6.12 -8.96
N GLN A 216 0.06 -5.12 -8.36
CA GLN A 216 -0.56 -3.82 -8.06
C GLN A 216 -0.98 -3.08 -9.35
N VAL A 217 -0.18 -3.19 -10.41
CA VAL A 217 -0.50 -2.60 -11.72
C VAL A 217 -1.70 -3.30 -12.38
N GLU A 218 -1.70 -4.63 -12.42
CA GLU A 218 -2.77 -5.41 -13.07
C GLU A 218 -4.07 -5.43 -12.26
N ASN A 219 -3.99 -5.54 -10.93
CA ASN A 219 -5.15 -5.77 -10.08
C ASN A 219 -5.62 -4.50 -9.37
N GLY A 220 -4.71 -3.61 -8.98
CA GLY A 220 -5.05 -2.30 -8.44
C GLY A 220 -5.43 -1.33 -9.55
N LEU A 221 -4.51 -1.07 -10.48
CA LEU A 221 -4.71 -0.05 -11.52
C LEU A 221 -5.46 -0.53 -12.77
N LYS A 222 -5.70 -1.85 -12.89
CA LYS A 222 -6.34 -2.52 -14.03
C LYS A 222 -5.60 -2.30 -15.36
N LEU A 223 -4.27 -2.37 -15.34
CA LEU A 223 -3.40 -2.15 -16.49
C LEU A 223 -2.68 -3.43 -16.91
N SER A 224 -2.55 -3.67 -18.21
CA SER A 224 -1.92 -4.88 -18.78
C SER A 224 -0.47 -4.67 -19.26
N GLY A 225 0.23 -3.66 -18.73
CA GLY A 225 1.59 -3.32 -19.15
C GLY A 225 2.33 -2.52 -18.08
N PHE A 226 3.52 -2.00 -18.41
CA PHE A 226 4.37 -1.26 -17.47
C PHE A 226 4.21 0.26 -17.54
N GLU A 227 3.26 0.77 -18.32
CA GLU A 227 3.03 2.21 -18.50
C GLU A 227 1.54 2.53 -18.35
N SER A 228 1.24 3.65 -17.69
CA SER A 228 -0.12 4.17 -17.61
C SER A 228 -0.57 4.74 -18.95
N PRO A 229 -1.79 4.44 -19.43
CA PRO A 229 -2.29 4.94 -20.70
C PRO A 229 -2.24 6.46 -20.78
N ARG A 230 -1.76 6.99 -21.91
CA ARG A 230 -1.63 8.45 -22.10
C ARG A 230 -2.96 9.18 -21.95
N THR A 231 -4.06 8.54 -22.35
CA THR A 231 -5.42 9.08 -22.15
C THR A 231 -5.77 9.27 -20.67
N ARG A 232 -5.36 8.34 -19.80
CA ARG A 232 -5.53 8.46 -18.34
C ARG A 232 -4.68 9.59 -17.79
N GLU A 233 -3.42 9.70 -18.20
CA GLU A 233 -2.52 10.77 -17.72
C GLU A 233 -2.98 12.17 -18.15
N LEU A 234 -3.62 12.29 -19.32
CA LEU A 234 -4.17 13.55 -19.85
C LEU A 234 -5.59 13.87 -19.34
N SER A 235 -6.15 13.07 -18.43
CA SER A 235 -7.48 13.28 -17.87
C SER A 235 -7.40 13.77 -16.44
N ASP A 236 -8.28 14.70 -16.07
CA ASP A 236 -8.46 15.10 -14.68
C ASP A 236 -9.04 13.95 -13.88
N ARG A 237 -8.63 13.84 -12.61
CA ARG A 237 -9.28 12.92 -11.70
C ARG A 237 -10.63 13.49 -11.26
N THR A 238 -11.67 12.69 -11.42
CA THR A 238 -13.03 13.02 -10.97
C THR A 238 -13.51 12.14 -9.81
N GLU A 239 -12.88 10.99 -9.58
CA GLU A 239 -13.23 10.04 -8.53
C GLU A 239 -12.02 9.25 -7.98
N THR A 240 -12.23 8.61 -6.83
CA THR A 240 -11.32 7.62 -6.25
C THR A 240 -12.10 6.50 -5.60
N ALA A 241 -11.71 5.24 -5.78
CA ALA A 241 -12.43 4.07 -5.25
C ALA A 241 -13.94 4.01 -5.59
N GLY A 242 -14.35 4.62 -6.71
CA GLY A 242 -15.75 4.77 -7.12
C GLY A 242 -16.52 5.88 -6.39
N ILE A 243 -15.83 6.71 -5.60
CA ILE A 243 -16.39 7.85 -4.88
C ILE A 243 -16.06 9.14 -5.66
N PRO A 244 -17.06 9.93 -6.08
CA PRO A 244 -16.82 11.23 -6.69
C PRO A 244 -15.99 12.14 -5.77
N LEU A 245 -14.98 12.82 -6.30
CA LEU A 245 -14.13 13.70 -5.48
C LEU A 245 -14.94 14.83 -4.83
N THR A 246 -16.02 15.27 -5.47
CA THR A 246 -16.95 16.30 -4.95
C THR A 246 -17.68 15.87 -3.68
N ASP A 247 -17.80 14.58 -3.43
CA ASP A 247 -18.44 14.03 -2.23
C ASP A 247 -17.44 14.06 -1.06
N ILE A 248 -16.14 13.93 -1.37
CA ILE A 248 -15.04 13.95 -0.40
C ILE A 248 -14.65 15.39 -0.05
N THR A 249 -14.47 16.23 -1.07
CA THR A 249 -13.90 17.58 -0.93
C THR A 249 -14.38 18.55 -2.00
N THR A 250 -14.28 19.84 -1.72
CA THR A 250 -14.61 20.92 -2.66
C THR A 250 -13.53 22.01 -2.67
N GLY A 251 -13.63 22.96 -3.61
CA GLY A 251 -12.75 24.12 -3.69
C GLY A 251 -11.27 23.74 -3.77
N ASP A 252 -10.46 24.32 -2.88
CA ASP A 252 -9.01 24.08 -2.83
C ASP A 252 -8.62 22.62 -2.60
N GLY A 253 -9.49 21.82 -1.96
CA GLY A 253 -9.19 20.40 -1.76
C GLY A 253 -9.16 19.60 -3.06
N LEU A 254 -9.89 20.03 -4.11
CA LEU A 254 -9.81 19.42 -5.44
C LEU A 254 -8.45 19.67 -6.10
N ARG A 255 -7.72 20.73 -5.73
CA ARG A 255 -6.38 21.03 -6.26
C ARG A 255 -5.31 20.06 -5.77
N ASN A 256 -5.60 19.29 -4.72
CA ASN A 256 -4.70 18.26 -4.23
C ASN A 256 -4.68 17.02 -5.13
N TRP A 257 -5.73 16.80 -5.91
CA TRP A 257 -5.86 15.72 -6.88
C TRP A 257 -5.35 16.13 -8.26
N TRP A 258 -5.11 15.16 -9.14
CA TRP A 258 -4.54 15.40 -10.45
C TRP A 258 -5.54 16.11 -11.36
N ARG A 259 -5.07 17.23 -11.93
CA ARG A 259 -5.78 18.02 -12.93
C ARG A 259 -4.86 18.23 -14.11
N ALA A 260 -4.94 17.34 -15.09
CA ALA A 260 -4.21 17.46 -16.35
C ALA A 260 -4.55 18.78 -17.07
N SER A 261 -5.79 19.25 -16.94
CA SER A 261 -6.28 20.51 -17.53
C SER A 261 -5.55 21.75 -17.04
N ASP A 262 -4.89 21.69 -15.88
CA ASP A 262 -4.12 22.80 -15.32
C ASP A 262 -2.73 22.93 -15.99
N PHE A 263 -2.32 21.96 -16.82
CA PHE A 263 -1.01 21.91 -17.46
C PHE A 263 -1.11 21.72 -18.98
N PRO A 264 -0.18 22.28 -19.76
CA PRO A 264 -0.12 21.97 -21.18
C PRO A 264 0.33 20.51 -21.38
N ALA A 265 -0.16 19.86 -22.44
CA ALA A 265 -0.02 18.41 -22.63
C ALA A 265 1.43 17.92 -22.59
N GLU A 266 2.39 18.72 -23.04
CA GLU A 266 3.82 18.40 -23.04
C GLU A 266 4.46 18.43 -21.64
N ARG A 267 3.78 18.95 -20.62
CA ARG A 267 4.20 18.91 -19.21
C ARG A 267 3.66 17.70 -18.47
N VAL A 268 2.67 17.01 -19.03
CA VAL A 268 2.16 15.77 -18.44
C VAL A 268 3.18 14.66 -18.67
N ALA A 269 3.73 14.13 -17.59
CA ALA A 269 4.74 13.08 -17.62
C ALA A 269 4.17 11.73 -18.08
N ARG A 270 5.06 10.81 -18.46
CA ARG A 270 4.75 9.39 -18.62
C ARG A 270 4.91 8.70 -17.27
N MET A 271 3.89 7.97 -16.82
CA MET A 271 3.95 7.17 -15.59
C MET A 271 4.30 5.74 -15.96
N VAL A 272 5.46 5.25 -15.49
CA VAL A 272 5.92 3.88 -15.74
C VAL A 272 6.15 3.12 -14.43
N PHE A 273 6.09 1.79 -14.51
CA PHE A 273 6.15 0.86 -13.40
C PHE A 273 7.33 -0.11 -13.57
N PRO A 274 8.58 0.30 -13.24
CA PRO A 274 9.77 -0.52 -13.47
C PRO A 274 9.72 -1.91 -12.83
N MET A 275 9.20 -2.00 -11.60
CA MET A 275 9.09 -3.27 -10.86
C MET A 275 8.11 -4.24 -11.55
N ALA A 276 7.05 -3.74 -12.19
CA ALA A 276 6.14 -4.54 -13.00
C ALA A 276 6.79 -4.98 -14.32
N ALA A 277 7.62 -4.14 -14.93
CA ALA A 277 8.33 -4.47 -16.17
C ALA A 277 9.42 -5.52 -15.99
N TRP A 278 10.15 -5.47 -14.88
CA TRP A 278 11.18 -6.46 -14.55
C TRP A 278 10.60 -7.79 -14.03
N ASP A 279 9.34 -7.79 -13.57
CA ASP A 279 8.61 -8.97 -13.06
C ASP A 279 9.44 -9.82 -12.07
N LEU A 280 10.10 -9.13 -11.14
CA LEU A 280 11.04 -9.74 -10.19
C LEU A 280 10.32 -10.52 -9.11
N GLU A 281 10.93 -11.63 -8.67
CA GLU A 281 10.47 -12.32 -7.47
C GLU A 281 10.86 -11.51 -6.22
N GLU A 282 9.96 -11.45 -5.24
CA GLU A 282 10.13 -10.60 -4.06
C GLU A 282 11.36 -10.98 -3.23
N ASP A 283 11.65 -12.28 -3.15
CA ASP A 283 12.81 -12.80 -2.42
C ASP A 283 14.14 -12.37 -3.04
N ASP A 284 14.20 -12.21 -4.37
CA ASP A 284 15.39 -11.71 -5.07
C ASP A 284 15.63 -10.24 -4.73
N VAL A 285 14.56 -9.42 -4.74
CA VAL A 285 14.61 -8.01 -4.32
C VAL A 285 15.07 -7.91 -2.86
N ARG A 286 14.50 -8.74 -1.98
CA ARG A 286 14.84 -8.79 -0.56
C ARG A 286 16.30 -9.21 -0.35
N ALA A 287 16.78 -10.22 -1.06
CA ALA A 287 18.15 -10.70 -0.99
C ALA A 287 19.15 -9.63 -1.46
N ALA A 288 18.88 -8.98 -2.59
CA ALA A 288 19.72 -7.92 -3.14
C ALA A 288 19.85 -6.73 -2.17
N VAL A 289 18.73 -6.23 -1.65
CA VAL A 289 18.74 -5.07 -0.74
C VAL A 289 19.41 -5.39 0.60
N ARG A 290 19.31 -6.64 1.08
CA ARG A 290 20.06 -7.13 2.26
C ARG A 290 21.56 -7.21 1.97
N GLN A 291 21.95 -7.72 0.80
CA GLN A 291 23.36 -7.82 0.38
C GLN A 291 24.00 -6.43 0.28
N TRP A 292 23.27 -5.41 -0.19
CA TRP A 292 23.74 -4.02 -0.21
C TRP A 292 23.78 -3.36 1.17
N GLY A 293 23.29 -4.05 2.21
CA GLY A 293 23.23 -3.53 3.58
C GLY A 293 22.25 -2.36 3.74
N LEU A 294 21.32 -2.16 2.80
CA LEU A 294 20.45 -0.99 2.75
C LEU A 294 19.19 -1.11 3.63
N VAL A 295 18.68 -2.33 3.87
CA VAL A 295 17.54 -2.56 4.77
C VAL A 295 17.98 -3.30 6.04
N ARG A 296 17.55 -2.80 7.21
CA ARG A 296 17.75 -3.47 8.51
C ARG A 296 16.75 -4.62 8.66
N GLY A 297 17.21 -5.76 9.17
CA GLY A 297 16.32 -6.85 9.56
C GLY A 297 15.38 -6.45 10.71
N GLY A 298 14.14 -6.94 10.71
CA GLY A 298 13.17 -6.73 11.80
C GLY A 298 12.22 -5.53 11.61
N TYR A 299 12.26 -4.87 10.45
CA TYR A 299 11.28 -3.88 9.97
C TYR A 299 10.58 -4.34 8.68
N ASP A 300 10.79 -5.60 8.30
CA ASP A 300 10.33 -6.21 7.05
C ASP A 300 9.05 -7.05 7.22
N SER A 301 8.42 -6.98 8.40
CA SER A 301 7.10 -7.56 8.65
C SER A 301 6.03 -6.64 8.05
N PRO A 302 5.11 -7.16 7.20
CA PRO A 302 3.98 -6.39 6.68
C PRO A 302 3.04 -5.84 7.78
N ILE A 303 3.13 -6.39 9.00
CA ILE A 303 2.40 -5.91 10.18
C ILE A 303 2.98 -4.57 10.68
N VAL A 304 4.29 -4.36 10.51
CA VAL A 304 4.94 -3.08 10.77
C VAL A 304 4.66 -2.17 9.57
N THR A 305 3.50 -1.53 9.62
CA THR A 305 2.98 -0.72 8.51
C THR A 305 3.63 0.67 8.42
N ASN A 306 3.67 1.20 7.20
CA ASN A 306 4.01 2.58 6.92
C ASN A 306 2.84 3.55 7.21
N HIS A 307 1.64 3.04 7.46
CA HIS A 307 0.41 3.84 7.57
C HIS A 307 -0.29 3.62 8.92
N ALA A 308 -0.40 4.68 9.72
CA ALA A 308 -0.88 4.61 11.10
C ALA A 308 -2.34 4.13 11.24
N LEU A 309 -3.15 4.26 10.18
CA LEU A 309 -4.57 3.85 10.22
C LEU A 309 -4.82 2.37 9.89
N ILE A 310 -3.82 1.57 9.50
CA ILE A 310 -4.08 0.16 9.12
C ILE A 310 -4.75 -0.66 10.22
N PRO A 311 -4.40 -0.54 11.52
CA PRO A 311 -5.14 -1.21 12.57
C PRO A 311 -6.62 -0.79 12.62
N LEU A 312 -6.91 0.50 12.44
CA LEU A 312 -8.28 1.01 12.38
C LEU A 312 -9.02 0.43 11.16
N ILE A 313 -8.41 0.48 9.98
CA ILE A 313 -8.97 -0.06 8.73
C ILE A 313 -9.33 -1.55 8.90
N GLY A 314 -8.39 -2.35 9.42
CA GLY A 314 -8.62 -3.78 9.64
C GLY A 314 -9.73 -4.08 10.65
N VAL A 315 -9.88 -3.27 11.69
CA VAL A 315 -10.97 -3.42 12.67
C VAL A 315 -12.31 -3.01 12.07
N VAL A 316 -12.36 -1.91 11.32
CA VAL A 316 -13.57 -1.47 10.60
C VAL A 316 -14.03 -2.55 9.63
N ASP A 317 -13.12 -3.13 8.85
CA ASP A 317 -13.44 -4.23 7.93
C ASP A 317 -14.06 -5.42 8.67
N VAL A 318 -13.47 -5.85 9.80
CA VAL A 318 -14.03 -6.98 10.56
C VAL A 318 -15.43 -6.66 11.08
N HIS A 319 -15.70 -5.43 11.53
CA HIS A 319 -17.03 -5.04 12.03
C HIS A 319 -18.06 -4.88 10.92
N GLN A 320 -17.67 -4.37 9.74
CA GLN A 320 -18.61 -4.12 8.64
C GLN A 320 -18.77 -5.32 7.69
N LEU A 321 -17.71 -6.08 7.46
CA LEU A 321 -17.63 -7.16 6.48
C LEU A 321 -17.48 -8.55 7.10
N GLY A 322 -17.09 -8.65 8.37
CA GLY A 322 -16.82 -9.93 9.05
C GLY A 322 -15.44 -10.52 8.75
N TYR A 323 -14.61 -9.87 7.95
CA TYR A 323 -13.25 -10.27 7.60
C TYR A 323 -12.40 -9.03 7.30
N SER A 324 -11.07 -9.14 7.27
CA SER A 324 -10.22 -8.03 6.85
C SER A 324 -10.10 -7.98 5.33
N SER A 325 -10.28 -6.82 4.71
CA SER A 325 -10.19 -6.69 3.25
C SER A 325 -8.81 -7.05 2.69
N PHE A 326 -7.75 -6.89 3.50
CA PHE A 326 -6.39 -7.34 3.20
C PHE A 326 -6.26 -8.86 3.03
N GLU A 327 -7.20 -9.66 3.56
CA GLU A 327 -7.19 -11.11 3.39
C GLU A 327 -7.15 -11.51 1.91
N VAL A 328 -7.83 -10.76 1.02
CA VAL A 328 -7.93 -11.12 -0.39
C VAL A 328 -6.56 -11.23 -1.05
N GLU A 329 -5.68 -10.25 -0.80
CA GLU A 329 -4.32 -10.21 -1.35
C GLU A 329 -3.43 -11.30 -0.74
N PHE A 330 -3.36 -11.41 0.59
CA PHE A 330 -2.50 -12.41 1.23
C PHE A 330 -2.97 -13.84 0.95
N CYS A 331 -4.28 -14.10 0.89
CA CYS A 331 -4.82 -15.40 0.50
C CYS A 331 -4.43 -15.77 -0.94
N ARG A 332 -4.31 -14.78 -1.84
CA ARG A 332 -3.76 -15.00 -3.18
C ARG A 332 -2.27 -15.32 -3.11
N MET A 333 -1.48 -14.54 -2.37
CA MET A 333 -0.04 -14.82 -2.21
C MET A 333 0.20 -16.23 -1.66
N ILE A 334 -0.63 -16.71 -0.74
CA ILE A 334 -0.58 -18.10 -0.23
C ILE A 334 -0.84 -19.11 -1.35
N ARG A 335 -1.86 -18.87 -2.21
CA ARG A 335 -2.15 -19.75 -3.36
C ARG A 335 -0.99 -19.81 -4.35
N GLU A 336 -0.27 -18.70 -4.49
CA GLU A 336 0.91 -18.59 -5.36
C GLU A 336 2.20 -19.11 -4.71
N GLY A 337 2.17 -19.51 -3.44
CA GLY A 337 3.34 -19.97 -2.69
C GLY A 337 4.27 -18.85 -2.21
N LYS A 338 3.84 -17.59 -2.29
CA LYS A 338 4.60 -16.38 -1.92
C LYS A 338 4.39 -15.93 -0.46
N ALA A 339 3.49 -16.59 0.25
CA ALA A 339 3.19 -16.28 1.66
C ALA A 339 2.87 -17.55 2.44
N ASP A 340 3.24 -17.58 3.73
CA ASP A 340 3.02 -18.73 4.59
C ASP A 340 1.56 -18.82 5.08
N LEU A 341 0.92 -19.95 4.81
CA LEU A 341 -0.48 -20.19 5.17
C LEU A 341 -0.71 -20.08 6.68
N GLN A 342 0.14 -20.72 7.48
CA GLN A 342 -0.08 -20.83 8.92
C GLN A 342 0.09 -19.46 9.59
N HIS A 343 1.12 -18.71 9.19
CA HIS A 343 1.41 -17.37 9.64
C HIS A 343 0.20 -16.46 9.43
N TRP A 344 -0.30 -16.37 8.20
CA TRP A 344 -1.39 -15.46 7.85
C TRP A 344 -2.74 -15.92 8.40
N ARG A 345 -3.01 -17.23 8.46
CA ARG A 345 -4.19 -17.74 9.17
C ARG A 345 -4.20 -17.26 10.61
N ASN A 346 -3.08 -17.38 11.31
CA ASN A 346 -2.97 -16.94 12.69
C ASN A 346 -3.22 -15.44 12.83
N VAL A 347 -2.64 -14.63 11.93
CA VAL A 347 -2.83 -13.17 11.91
C VAL A 347 -4.29 -12.80 11.70
N PHE A 348 -4.97 -13.38 10.70
CA PHE A 348 -6.35 -13.02 10.40
C PHE A 348 -7.35 -13.49 11.44
N GLU A 349 -7.18 -14.71 11.98
CA GLU A 349 -8.01 -15.18 13.07
C GLU A 349 -7.79 -14.36 14.36
N LEU A 350 -6.54 -14.00 14.66
CA LEU A 350 -6.25 -13.13 15.80
C LEU A 350 -6.84 -11.74 15.58
N LEU A 351 -6.73 -11.17 14.39
CA LEU A 351 -7.36 -9.89 14.05
C LEU A 351 -8.87 -9.97 14.26
N GLU A 352 -9.54 -11.01 13.75
CA GLU A 352 -10.98 -11.21 13.95
C GLU A 352 -11.37 -11.27 15.44
N TYR A 353 -10.61 -12.00 16.24
CA TYR A 353 -10.85 -12.10 17.69
C TYR A 353 -10.57 -10.80 18.44
N THR A 354 -9.48 -10.13 18.10
CA THR A 354 -9.06 -8.87 18.73
C THR A 354 -9.98 -7.72 18.36
N SER A 355 -10.50 -7.67 17.14
CA SER A 355 -11.54 -6.72 16.72
C SER A 355 -12.80 -6.81 17.56
N ARG A 356 -13.12 -7.99 18.11
CA ARG A 356 -14.24 -8.16 19.06
C ARG A 356 -13.86 -7.85 20.49
N THR A 357 -12.66 -8.20 20.95
CA THR A 357 -12.28 -8.09 22.37
C THR A 357 -11.54 -6.79 22.73
N GLY A 358 -11.06 -6.04 21.74
CA GLY A 358 -10.18 -4.90 21.92
C GLY A 358 -8.74 -5.26 22.31
N MET A 359 -8.43 -6.55 22.53
CA MET A 359 -7.09 -7.02 22.88
C MET A 359 -6.10 -6.61 21.79
N PHE A 360 -4.96 -5.97 22.14
CA PHE A 360 -3.97 -5.37 21.22
C PHE A 360 -4.45 -4.21 20.34
N VAL A 361 -5.67 -4.27 19.79
CA VAL A 361 -6.12 -3.35 18.74
C VAL A 361 -6.85 -2.11 19.26
N ARG A 362 -7.39 -2.12 20.49
CA ARG A 362 -8.13 -0.97 21.02
C ARG A 362 -7.27 0.30 21.11
N PRO A 363 -6.05 0.30 21.67
CA PRO A 363 -5.23 1.51 21.71
C PRO A 363 -4.95 2.14 20.33
N PRO A 364 -4.47 1.40 19.31
CA PRO A 364 -4.25 2.00 17.99
C PRO A 364 -5.56 2.39 17.27
N VAL A 365 -6.69 1.70 17.53
CA VAL A 365 -8.01 2.12 17.03
C VAL A 365 -8.45 3.44 17.65
N ASP A 366 -8.42 3.57 18.98
CA ASP A 366 -8.79 4.79 19.71
C ASP A 366 -7.93 5.98 19.24
N GLN A 367 -6.65 5.74 18.98
CA GLN A 367 -5.76 6.74 18.44
C GLN A 367 -6.13 7.14 17.00
N GLY A 368 -6.37 6.17 16.10
CA GLY A 368 -6.79 6.46 14.72
C GLY A 368 -8.09 7.25 14.66
N LEU A 369 -9.07 6.89 15.51
CA LEU A 369 -10.32 7.61 15.69
C LEU A 369 -10.08 9.06 16.14
N ALA A 370 -9.24 9.26 17.17
CA ALA A 370 -8.88 10.60 17.66
C ALA A 370 -8.16 11.43 16.58
N MET A 371 -7.29 10.83 15.76
CA MET A 371 -6.61 11.52 14.67
C MET A 371 -7.57 12.03 13.59
N LEU A 372 -8.69 11.32 13.38
CA LEU A 372 -9.70 11.65 12.37
C LEU A 372 -10.91 12.43 12.93
N GLY A 373 -10.98 12.64 14.24
CA GLY A 373 -12.15 13.24 14.89
C GLY A 373 -13.39 12.36 14.77
N LEU A 374 -13.21 11.03 14.79
CA LEU A 374 -14.27 10.03 14.72
C LEU A 374 -14.47 9.34 16.07
N THR A 375 -15.64 8.71 16.22
CA THR A 375 -15.98 7.86 17.34
C THR A 375 -16.14 6.41 16.88
N HIS A 376 -16.17 5.48 17.85
CA HIS A 376 -16.51 4.08 17.57
C HIS A 376 -17.87 3.95 16.87
N ALA A 377 -18.85 4.77 17.25
CA ALA A 377 -20.20 4.71 16.70
C ALA A 377 -20.24 5.10 15.22
N ASP A 378 -19.46 6.10 14.81
CA ASP A 378 -19.39 6.57 13.42
C ASP A 378 -18.95 5.46 12.44
N LEU A 379 -18.16 4.50 12.92
CA LEU A 379 -17.63 3.39 12.13
C LEU A 379 -18.25 2.03 12.48
N GLY A 380 -19.25 2.01 13.38
CA GLY A 380 -19.91 0.78 13.82
C GLY A 380 -19.04 -0.17 14.67
N ILE A 381 -17.93 0.32 15.23
CA ILE A 381 -17.00 -0.50 16.01
C ILE A 381 -17.57 -0.79 17.40
N ARG A 382 -17.58 -2.06 17.81
CA ARG A 382 -18.02 -2.48 19.15
C ARG A 382 -17.09 -3.52 19.74
N PHE A 383 -16.34 -3.13 20.78
CA PHE A 383 -15.61 -4.11 21.59
C PHE A 383 -16.54 -4.72 22.65
N ASN A 384 -16.36 -6.01 22.91
CA ASN A 384 -16.97 -6.71 24.03
C ASN A 384 -16.58 -5.99 25.32
N SER A 385 -17.57 -5.68 26.13
CA SER A 385 -17.40 -5.12 27.48
C SER A 385 -16.78 -6.11 28.44
#